data_AF-A0A078BCI7-F1
#
_entry.id   AF-A0A078BCI7-F1
#
_cell.length_a   1.000
_cell.length_b   1.000
_cell.length_c   1.000
_cell.angle_alpha   90.00
_cell.angle_beta   90.00
_cell.angle_gamma   90.00
#
_symmetry.space_group_name_H-M   'P 1'
#
loop_
_entity.id
_entity.type
_entity.pdbx_description
1 polymer ?
#
loop_
_entity_poly.entity_id
_entity_poly.type
_entity_poly.pdbx_seq_one_letter_code
_entity_poly.pdbx_strand_id
1 'polypeptide(L)'
;MANLRSSNINKFAPSFDKIRSIVETDGACLIRGLIPKDKVSKALAVVTQHLFEEQMIPSINDLTILDNKPGKLLSGYQPVTHHPNFLQYILLSYLPSQLVECNELKLFFQLYFKSPKVSTFNTKWLRIKVPMNLENGPLILCKGSNKWEAYDTYMQNAEELPLIFKDKCQQQSYWLTSFDIKEGDFILFHNKTLHGSLINQTQKYRISVDTRWTKQQ
;
A
#
# COMPACT_ATOMS: atom_id res chain seq x y z
N MET A 1 15.30 1.13 -13.14
CA MET A 1 13.97 1.43 -12.56
C MET A 1 13.43 2.73 -13.13
N ALA A 2 12.11 2.83 -13.31
CA ALA A 2 11.43 4.05 -13.75
C ALA A 2 10.42 4.55 -12.69
N ASN A 3 10.01 5.81 -12.78
CA ASN A 3 9.01 6.38 -11.88
C ASN A 3 7.58 5.95 -12.26
N LEU A 4 6.74 5.68 -11.25
CA LEU A 4 5.30 5.44 -11.40
C LEU A 4 4.61 6.64 -12.05
N ARG A 5 3.75 6.37 -13.05
CA ARG A 5 2.81 7.37 -13.57
C ARG A 5 1.85 7.76 -12.46
N SER A 6 1.79 9.06 -12.14
CA SER A 6 0.96 9.58 -11.06
C SER A 6 -0.30 10.30 -11.56
N SER A 7 -1.33 10.31 -10.72
CA SER A 7 -2.56 11.08 -10.91
C SER A 7 -2.81 11.95 -9.67
N ASN A 8 -2.98 13.25 -9.88
CA ASN A 8 -3.47 14.16 -8.85
C ASN A 8 -4.99 14.20 -8.95
N ILE A 9 -5.66 13.78 -7.87
CA ILE A 9 -7.11 13.54 -7.90
C ILE A 9 -7.96 14.79 -7.64
N ASN A 10 -7.34 15.93 -7.36
CA ASN A 10 -8.03 17.23 -7.17
C ASN A 10 -8.67 17.78 -8.47
N LYS A 11 -8.84 16.93 -9.49
CA LYS A 11 -9.56 17.15 -10.75
C LYS A 11 -10.38 15.88 -11.03
N PHE A 12 -11.60 15.82 -10.50
CA PHE A 12 -12.46 14.63 -10.57
C PHE A 12 -13.16 14.44 -11.93
N ALA A 13 -13.72 13.25 -12.15
CA ALA A 13 -14.32 12.72 -13.38
C ALA A 13 -13.32 12.32 -14.51
N PRO A 14 -12.79 13.18 -15.41
CA PRO A 14 -11.93 12.73 -16.52
C PRO A 14 -10.62 12.04 -16.08
N SER A 15 -10.20 12.23 -14.84
CA SER A 15 -9.03 11.56 -14.25
C SER A 15 -9.23 10.05 -14.04
N PHE A 16 -10.46 9.55 -13.83
CA PHE A 16 -10.65 8.15 -13.46
C PHE A 16 -10.47 7.17 -14.62
N ASP A 17 -10.91 7.48 -15.85
CA ASP A 17 -10.61 6.63 -17.00
C ASP A 17 -9.11 6.69 -17.38
N LYS A 18 -8.43 7.81 -17.11
CA LYS A 18 -6.97 7.89 -17.18
C LYS A 18 -6.29 7.02 -16.12
N ILE A 19 -6.76 7.00 -14.86
CA ILE A 19 -6.23 6.11 -13.81
C ILE A 19 -6.44 4.64 -14.20
N ARG A 20 -7.65 4.26 -14.65
CA ARG A 20 -7.95 2.90 -15.17
C ARG A 20 -7.00 2.52 -16.31
N SER A 21 -6.83 3.40 -17.31
CA SER A 21 -5.90 3.19 -18.43
C SER A 21 -4.44 3.03 -17.99
N ILE A 22 -3.98 3.80 -16.99
CA ILE A 22 -2.63 3.64 -16.43
C ILE A 22 -2.48 2.28 -15.73
N VAL A 23 -3.43 1.89 -14.87
CA VAL A 23 -3.39 0.60 -14.15
C VAL A 23 -3.49 -0.58 -15.11
N GLU A 24 -4.28 -0.49 -16.18
CA GLU A 24 -4.36 -1.52 -17.21
C GLU A 24 -3.05 -1.63 -18.03
N THR A 25 -2.45 -0.48 -18.38
CA THR A 25 -1.23 -0.44 -19.20
C THR A 25 0.01 -0.88 -18.42
N ASP A 26 0.19 -0.35 -17.21
CA ASP A 26 1.42 -0.47 -16.41
C ASP A 26 1.27 -1.41 -15.21
N GLY A 27 0.06 -1.85 -14.86
CA GLY A 27 -0.24 -2.57 -13.62
C GLY A 27 -0.44 -1.65 -12.40
N ALA A 28 0.10 -0.43 -12.40
CA ALA A 28 0.11 0.45 -11.22
C ALA A 28 0.02 1.95 -11.54
N CYS A 29 -0.57 2.73 -10.62
CA CYS A 29 -0.65 4.19 -10.65
C CYS A 29 -0.44 4.78 -9.24
N LEU A 30 0.32 5.87 -9.13
CA LEU A 30 0.48 6.62 -7.88
C LEU A 30 -0.61 7.69 -7.76
N ILE A 31 -1.53 7.52 -6.80
CA ILE A 31 -2.59 8.50 -6.53
C ILE A 31 -2.10 9.49 -5.48
N ARG A 32 -2.19 10.78 -5.77
CA ARG A 32 -1.66 11.85 -4.91
C ARG A 32 -2.73 12.47 -4.02
N GLY A 33 -2.40 12.63 -2.73
CA GLY A 33 -3.13 13.49 -1.78
C GLY A 33 -4.59 13.16 -1.48
N LEU A 34 -5.07 11.94 -1.78
CA LEU A 34 -6.47 11.55 -1.52
C LEU A 34 -6.78 11.49 -0.02
N ILE A 35 -5.86 10.93 0.76
CA ILE A 35 -6.13 10.55 2.14
C ILE A 35 -5.74 11.71 3.08
N PRO A 36 -6.61 12.19 3.98
CA PRO A 36 -6.28 13.28 4.89
C PRO A 36 -5.09 12.94 5.81
N LYS A 37 -4.15 13.89 5.92
CA LYS A 37 -2.91 13.70 6.68
C LYS A 37 -3.14 13.39 8.15
N ASP A 38 -4.19 13.94 8.77
CA ASP A 38 -4.51 13.67 10.16
C ASP A 38 -4.82 12.19 10.40
N LYS A 39 -5.55 11.53 9.48
CA LYS A 39 -5.79 10.08 9.53
C LYS A 39 -4.47 9.31 9.41
N VAL A 40 -3.56 9.74 8.53
CA VAL A 40 -2.22 9.17 8.37
C VAL A 40 -1.41 9.26 9.67
N SER A 41 -1.36 10.44 10.30
CA SER A 41 -0.63 10.67 11.55
C SER A 41 -1.25 9.93 12.74
N LYS A 42 -2.59 9.89 12.86
CA LYS A 42 -3.31 9.18 13.92
C LYS A 42 -3.04 7.67 13.90
N ALA A 43 -2.88 7.09 12.72
CA ALA A 43 -2.51 5.68 12.58
C ALA A 43 -0.99 5.47 12.73
N LEU A 44 -0.14 6.42 12.32
CA LEU A 44 1.30 6.36 12.58
C LEU A 44 1.57 6.23 14.09
N ALA A 45 0.90 7.06 14.89
CA ALA A 45 1.03 7.06 16.35
C ALA A 45 0.76 5.69 17.00
N VAL A 46 -0.18 4.90 16.45
CA VAL A 46 -0.47 3.54 16.95
C VAL A 46 0.66 2.57 16.65
N VAL A 47 1.29 2.69 15.46
CA VAL A 47 2.43 1.84 15.11
C VAL A 47 3.68 2.26 15.88
N THR A 48 3.96 3.55 16.04
CA THR A 48 5.12 4.02 16.80
C THR A 48 4.98 3.71 18.30
N GLN A 49 3.78 3.81 18.86
CA GLN A 49 3.49 3.36 20.22
C GLN A 49 3.80 1.87 20.39
N HIS A 50 3.26 1.00 19.51
CA HIS A 50 3.53 -0.44 19.56
C HIS A 50 5.02 -0.78 19.40
N LEU A 51 5.73 -0.15 18.46
CA LEU A 51 7.18 -0.36 18.28
C LEU A 51 8.01 0.12 19.48
N PHE A 52 7.55 1.15 20.20
CA PHE A 52 8.20 1.65 21.42
C PHE A 52 7.97 0.70 22.61
N GLU A 53 6.74 0.22 22.79
CA GLU A 53 6.36 -0.78 23.81
C GLU A 53 7.13 -2.11 23.62
N GLU A 54 7.33 -2.55 22.38
CA GLU A 54 8.14 -3.72 22.01
C GLU A 54 9.66 -3.49 22.09
N GLN A 55 10.08 -2.29 22.52
CA GLN A 55 11.48 -1.87 22.62
C GLN A 55 12.22 -2.07 21.29
N MET A 56 11.58 -1.73 20.17
CA MET A 56 12.17 -1.78 18.83
C MET A 56 12.78 -0.43 18.42
N ILE A 57 12.25 0.67 18.97
CA ILE A 57 12.67 2.04 18.70
C ILE A 57 12.94 2.81 20.02
N PRO A 58 13.85 3.80 20.06
CA PRO A 58 14.18 4.54 21.28
C PRO A 58 13.07 5.47 21.78
N SER A 59 12.18 5.94 20.90
CA SER A 59 11.00 6.73 21.29
C SER A 59 9.93 6.70 20.20
N ILE A 60 8.68 7.04 20.54
CA ILE A 60 7.56 7.15 19.58
C ILE A 60 7.78 8.15 18.43
N ASN A 61 8.77 9.05 18.57
CA ASN A 61 9.09 10.09 17.58
C ASN A 61 10.37 9.79 16.77
N ASP A 62 11.15 8.78 17.14
CA ASP A 62 12.34 8.38 16.41
C ASP A 62 12.32 6.91 16.02
N LEU A 63 12.16 6.65 14.72
CA LEU A 63 12.06 5.31 14.14
C LEU A 63 13.41 4.59 13.98
N THR A 64 14.48 5.07 14.64
CA THR A 64 15.80 4.42 14.64
C THR A 64 15.67 3.00 15.19
N ILE A 65 16.21 2.03 14.45
CA ILE A 65 16.19 0.61 14.79
C ILE A 65 17.15 0.38 15.96
N LEU A 66 16.65 -0.11 17.09
CA LEU A 66 17.50 -0.58 18.18
C LEU A 66 18.18 -1.90 17.78
N ASP A 67 19.42 -2.11 18.25
CA ASP A 67 20.33 -3.10 17.69
C ASP A 67 19.73 -4.51 17.57
N ASN A 68 19.91 -5.10 16.38
CA ASN A 68 19.44 -6.43 15.99
C ASN A 68 17.90 -6.65 16.03
N LYS A 69 17.07 -5.62 16.19
CA LYS A 69 15.59 -5.75 16.16
C LYS A 69 15.07 -5.88 14.71
N PRO A 70 14.58 -7.05 14.25
CA PRO A 70 14.13 -7.24 12.87
C PRO A 70 12.83 -6.48 12.56
N GLY A 71 12.48 -6.35 11.28
CA GLY A 71 11.17 -5.83 10.88
C GLY A 71 10.04 -6.77 11.27
N LYS A 72 8.98 -6.24 11.90
CA LYS A 72 7.81 -7.01 12.37
C LYS A 72 6.64 -6.87 11.39
N LEU A 73 6.08 -7.99 10.92
CA LEU A 73 4.86 -8.00 10.12
C LEU A 73 3.65 -7.92 11.06
N LEU A 74 2.90 -6.82 11.00
CA LEU A 74 1.73 -6.56 11.86
C LEU A 74 0.39 -6.95 11.20
N SER A 75 0.43 -7.65 10.06
CA SER A 75 -0.76 -8.07 9.30
C SER A 75 -1.62 -9.04 10.12
N GLY A 76 -2.88 -8.67 10.36
CA GLY A 76 -3.79 -9.43 11.22
C GLY A 76 -3.58 -9.26 12.73
N TYR A 77 -2.52 -8.56 13.17
CA TYR A 77 -2.30 -8.27 14.60
C TYR A 77 -3.34 -7.26 15.09
N GLN A 78 -4.34 -7.74 15.84
CA GLN A 78 -5.54 -6.96 16.16
C GLN A 78 -5.28 -5.65 16.92
N PRO A 79 -4.37 -5.57 17.92
CA PRO A 79 -4.12 -4.32 18.67
C PRO A 79 -3.69 -3.13 17.80
N VAL A 80 -3.11 -3.37 16.62
CA VAL A 80 -2.80 -2.32 15.63
C VAL A 80 -3.85 -2.29 14.52
N THR A 81 -4.11 -3.44 13.87
CA THR A 81 -4.97 -3.48 12.66
C THR A 81 -6.44 -3.21 12.92
N HIS A 82 -6.94 -3.46 14.14
CA HIS A 82 -8.32 -3.22 14.56
C HIS A 82 -8.42 -2.04 15.55
N HIS A 83 -7.32 -1.33 15.79
CA HIS A 83 -7.34 -0.08 16.56
C HIS A 83 -8.26 0.95 15.87
N PRO A 84 -9.05 1.76 16.60
CA PRO A 84 -9.93 2.76 16.01
C PRO A 84 -9.29 3.60 14.90
N ASN A 85 -8.14 4.24 15.15
CA ASN A 85 -7.41 5.05 14.15
C ASN A 85 -7.03 4.31 12.84
N PHE A 86 -7.00 2.97 12.84
CA PHE A 86 -6.81 2.15 11.64
C PHE A 86 -8.14 1.78 10.98
N LEU A 87 -9.08 1.24 11.75
CA LEU A 87 -10.24 0.48 11.28
C LEU A 87 -11.49 0.87 12.09
N GLN A 88 -12.60 1.16 11.43
CA GLN A 88 -13.87 1.43 12.12
C GLN A 88 -14.44 0.15 12.76
N TYR A 89 -14.46 0.10 14.09
CA TYR A 89 -15.16 -0.96 14.81
C TYR A 89 -16.68 -0.84 14.57
N ILE A 90 -17.30 -1.90 14.05
CA ILE A 90 -18.67 -1.85 13.48
C ILE A 90 -19.74 -1.39 14.50
N LEU A 91 -19.52 -1.67 15.79
CA LEU A 91 -20.40 -1.24 16.89
C LEU A 91 -20.43 0.29 17.13
N LEU A 92 -19.50 1.05 16.55
CA LEU A 92 -19.44 2.51 16.65
C LEU A 92 -19.67 3.16 15.27
N SER A 93 -20.88 2.96 14.75
CA SER A 93 -21.36 3.53 13.47
C SER A 93 -21.32 5.06 13.41
N TYR A 94 -21.31 5.74 14.56
CA TYR A 94 -21.22 7.20 14.67
C TYR A 94 -19.79 7.77 14.58
N LEU A 95 -18.75 6.94 14.70
CA LEU A 95 -17.37 7.41 14.49
C LEU A 95 -17.06 7.48 12.99
N PRO A 96 -16.41 8.55 12.49
CA PRO A 96 -16.06 8.66 11.08
C PRO A 96 -15.07 7.56 10.69
N SER A 97 -15.24 6.95 9.50
CA SER A 97 -14.40 5.83 9.08
C SER A 97 -12.91 6.21 9.01
N GLN A 98 -12.07 5.35 9.59
CA GLN A 98 -10.66 5.60 9.85
C GLN A 98 -9.76 5.01 8.76
N LEU A 99 -8.43 5.08 8.91
CA LEU A 99 -7.51 5.21 7.78
C LEU A 99 -7.64 4.15 6.65
N VAL A 100 -7.89 2.86 6.93
CA VAL A 100 -8.05 1.83 5.86
C VAL A 100 -9.40 1.86 5.13
N GLU A 101 -10.42 2.47 5.74
CA GLU A 101 -11.83 2.44 5.31
C GLU A 101 -12.42 3.85 5.21
N CYS A 102 -11.57 4.89 5.19
CA CYS A 102 -11.99 6.26 5.21
C CYS A 102 -12.87 6.62 3.99
N ASN A 103 -13.77 7.59 4.18
CA ASN A 103 -14.78 7.94 3.17
C ASN A 103 -14.13 8.34 1.83
N GLU A 104 -12.93 8.91 1.87
CA GLU A 104 -12.14 9.27 0.70
C GLU A 104 -11.73 8.02 -0.11
N LEU A 105 -11.33 6.93 0.54
CA LEU A 105 -11.07 5.64 -0.13
C LEU A 105 -12.35 4.97 -0.60
N LYS A 106 -13.42 4.99 0.20
CA LYS A 106 -14.74 4.43 -0.20
C LYS A 106 -15.24 5.08 -1.49
N LEU A 107 -15.29 6.42 -1.53
CA LEU A 107 -15.68 7.21 -2.70
C LEU A 107 -14.72 6.98 -3.88
N PHE A 108 -13.41 6.91 -3.64
CA PHE A 108 -12.43 6.60 -4.67
C PHE A 108 -12.73 5.26 -5.35
N PHE A 109 -12.91 4.19 -4.57
CA PHE A 109 -13.14 2.86 -5.13
C PHE A 109 -14.51 2.71 -5.77
N GLN A 110 -15.55 3.39 -5.27
CA GLN A 110 -16.86 3.46 -5.94
C GLN A 110 -16.75 4.05 -7.35
N LEU A 111 -16.06 5.18 -7.50
CA LEU A 111 -15.85 5.87 -8.78
C LEU A 111 -14.82 5.16 -9.69
N TYR A 112 -13.84 4.46 -9.10
CA TYR A 112 -12.86 3.65 -9.82
C TYR A 112 -13.48 2.38 -10.42
N PHE A 113 -14.28 1.65 -9.65
CA PHE A 113 -14.96 0.43 -10.11
C PHE A 113 -16.29 0.69 -10.84
N LYS A 114 -16.77 1.94 -10.88
CA LYS A 114 -18.11 2.32 -11.38
C LYS A 114 -19.23 1.54 -10.67
N SER A 115 -19.10 1.33 -9.36
CA SER A 115 -20.05 0.58 -8.52
C SER A 115 -20.38 1.36 -7.23
N PRO A 116 -21.66 1.47 -6.81
CA PRO A 116 -21.99 2.02 -5.50
C PRO A 116 -21.60 1.08 -4.35
N LYS A 117 -21.46 -0.23 -4.62
CA LYS A 117 -21.10 -1.25 -3.64
C LYS A 117 -19.64 -1.68 -3.79
N VAL A 118 -18.83 -1.37 -2.78
CA VAL A 118 -17.42 -1.75 -2.70
C VAL A 118 -17.10 -2.29 -1.30
N SER A 119 -16.14 -3.20 -1.21
CA SER A 119 -15.68 -3.78 0.04
C SER A 119 -14.16 -3.89 0.07
N THR A 120 -13.61 -3.94 1.29
CA THR A 120 -12.24 -4.36 1.58
C THR A 120 -12.28 -5.65 2.38
N PHE A 121 -11.28 -6.51 2.21
CA PHE A 121 -11.12 -7.73 3.02
C PHE A 121 -10.64 -7.38 4.44
N ASN A 122 -10.84 -8.29 5.39
CA ASN A 122 -10.36 -8.13 6.79
C ASN A 122 -8.85 -8.25 6.93
N THR A 123 -8.14 -8.84 5.96
CA THR A 123 -6.67 -8.87 5.87
C THR A 123 -6.13 -7.49 5.49
N LYS A 124 -6.36 -6.52 6.37
CA LYS A 124 -6.01 -5.12 6.22
C LYS A 124 -4.53 -4.93 6.49
N TRP A 125 -3.89 -4.23 5.57
CA TRP A 125 -2.55 -3.71 5.69
C TRP A 125 -2.59 -2.20 5.27
N LEU A 126 -1.65 -1.33 5.67
CA LEU A 126 -1.72 0.15 5.47
C LEU A 126 -0.37 0.93 5.44
N ARG A 127 -0.11 1.80 4.44
CA ARG A 127 1.22 2.44 4.26
C ARG A 127 1.31 3.80 4.94
N ILE A 128 2.30 3.99 5.82
CA ILE A 128 2.39 5.15 6.71
C ILE A 128 3.85 5.62 6.86
N LYS A 129 4.29 6.42 5.88
CA LYS A 129 5.40 7.40 5.89
C LYS A 129 6.60 7.18 6.85
N VAL A 130 7.72 6.82 6.24
CA VAL A 130 8.97 7.62 6.31
C VAL A 130 9.20 8.16 4.88
N PRO A 131 9.75 9.37 4.64
CA PRO A 131 10.06 9.83 3.28
C PRO A 131 10.86 8.77 2.52
N MET A 132 10.34 8.32 1.36
CA MET A 132 10.95 7.23 0.60
C MET A 132 12.03 7.71 -0.36
N ASN A 133 13.20 7.09 -0.29
CA ASN A 133 14.25 7.15 -1.30
C ASN A 133 14.56 5.71 -1.76
N LEU A 134 15.66 5.47 -2.51
CA LEU A 134 16.05 4.10 -2.88
C LEU A 134 16.53 3.28 -1.67
N GLU A 135 17.23 3.93 -0.74
CA GLU A 135 17.90 3.32 0.40
C GLU A 135 16.90 2.76 1.42
N ASN A 136 15.77 3.44 1.66
CA ASN A 136 14.81 2.99 2.68
C ASN A 136 13.91 1.81 2.26
N GLY A 137 14.24 1.14 1.15
CA GLY A 137 13.61 -0.09 0.69
C GLY A 137 12.18 0.11 0.16
N PRO A 138 11.94 0.92 -0.90
CA PRO A 138 10.61 1.22 -1.39
C PRO A 138 9.93 0.01 -2.05
N LEU A 139 8.61 0.11 -2.29
CA LEU A 139 7.88 -0.87 -3.10
C LEU A 139 8.30 -0.75 -4.58
N ILE A 140 8.61 -1.88 -5.21
CA ILE A 140 8.83 -2.01 -6.65
C ILE A 140 7.70 -2.82 -7.29
N LEU A 141 7.25 -2.42 -8.47
CA LEU A 141 6.17 -3.07 -9.24
C LEU A 141 6.62 -3.36 -10.66
N CYS A 142 6.32 -4.54 -11.19
CA CYS A 142 6.73 -4.96 -12.52
C CYS A 142 5.72 -4.48 -13.57
N LYS A 143 6.13 -3.52 -14.40
CA LYS A 143 5.29 -2.83 -15.39
C LYS A 143 4.60 -3.80 -16.34
N GLY A 144 3.28 -3.76 -16.39
CA GLY A 144 2.46 -4.52 -17.32
C GLY A 144 2.37 -6.02 -17.00
N SER A 145 2.96 -6.48 -15.89
CA SER A 145 2.90 -7.89 -15.44
C SER A 145 1.47 -8.37 -15.14
N ASN A 146 0.53 -7.45 -14.93
CA ASN A 146 -0.91 -7.72 -14.80
C ASN A 146 -1.52 -8.43 -16.03
N LYS A 147 -0.86 -8.37 -17.19
CA LYS A 147 -1.28 -8.99 -18.46
C LYS A 147 -0.40 -10.18 -18.86
N TRP A 148 0.52 -10.64 -18.01
CA TRP A 148 1.26 -11.86 -18.30
C TRP A 148 0.33 -13.06 -18.11
N GLU A 149 0.40 -14.03 -19.02
CA GLU A 149 -0.38 -15.26 -18.94
C GLU A 149 0.21 -16.24 -17.91
N ALA A 150 -0.51 -17.31 -17.59
CA ALA A 150 -0.08 -18.37 -16.65
C ALA A 150 -0.05 -18.02 -15.14
N TYR A 151 -0.76 -16.97 -14.69
CA TYR A 151 -1.08 -16.80 -13.25
C TYR A 151 -1.94 -17.94 -12.70
N ASP A 152 -2.92 -18.36 -13.49
CA ASP A 152 -4.00 -19.23 -13.00
C ASP A 152 -3.51 -20.70 -12.86
N THR A 153 -2.44 -21.06 -13.58
CA THR A 153 -1.65 -22.30 -13.42
C THR A 153 -0.69 -22.28 -12.23
N TYR A 154 -0.35 -21.10 -11.69
CA TYR A 154 0.71 -20.93 -10.69
C TYR A 154 0.22 -21.02 -9.24
N MET A 155 -1.07 -20.75 -8.98
CA MET A 155 -1.69 -20.81 -7.65
C MET A 155 -1.61 -22.19 -6.96
N GLN A 156 -1.12 -23.22 -7.65
CA GLN A 156 -0.98 -24.59 -7.18
C GLN A 156 0.37 -24.87 -6.48
N ASN A 157 1.43 -24.10 -6.76
CA ASN A 157 2.82 -24.49 -6.44
C ASN A 157 3.50 -23.69 -5.30
N ALA A 158 2.84 -22.70 -4.72
CA ALA A 158 3.27 -21.94 -3.53
C ALA A 158 4.64 -21.23 -3.55
N GLU A 159 5.39 -21.21 -4.67
CA GLU A 159 6.50 -20.25 -4.88
C GLU A 159 5.98 -18.79 -4.78
N GLU A 160 6.83 -17.83 -4.42
CA GLU A 160 6.47 -16.39 -4.40
C GLU A 160 6.63 -15.68 -5.77
N LEU A 161 7.40 -16.27 -6.69
CA LEU A 161 7.57 -15.79 -8.06
C LEU A 161 7.72 -16.99 -9.03
N PRO A 162 6.86 -17.16 -10.04
CA PRO A 162 6.94 -18.29 -10.97
C PRO A 162 8.27 -18.32 -11.72
N LEU A 163 8.85 -19.51 -11.89
CA LEU A 163 10.07 -19.70 -12.72
C LEU A 163 9.97 -19.01 -14.09
N ILE A 164 8.83 -19.17 -14.79
CA ILE A 164 8.55 -18.59 -16.12
C ILE A 164 8.61 -17.06 -16.18
N PHE A 165 8.62 -16.38 -15.03
CA PHE A 165 8.69 -14.92 -14.93
C PHE A 165 10.06 -14.41 -14.48
N LYS A 166 10.99 -15.28 -14.02
CA LYS A 166 12.30 -14.86 -13.48
C LYS A 166 13.11 -14.05 -14.50
N ASP A 167 13.24 -14.53 -15.73
CA ASP A 167 14.05 -13.86 -16.76
C ASP A 167 13.44 -12.52 -17.23
N LYS A 168 12.11 -12.41 -17.25
CA LYS A 168 11.41 -11.14 -17.48
C LYS A 168 11.64 -10.16 -16.32
N CYS A 169 11.59 -10.67 -15.08
CA CYS A 169 11.80 -9.88 -13.87
C CYS A 169 13.26 -9.45 -13.65
N GLN A 170 14.25 -10.05 -14.32
CA GLN A 170 15.64 -9.57 -14.28
C GLN A 170 15.81 -8.22 -15.03
N GLN A 171 14.91 -7.86 -15.96
CA GLN A 171 15.04 -6.66 -16.77
C GLN A 171 14.62 -5.40 -15.99
N GLN A 172 15.60 -4.56 -15.62
CA GLN A 172 15.41 -3.34 -14.82
C GLN A 172 14.45 -2.28 -15.42
N SER A 173 14.10 -2.43 -16.70
CA SER A 173 13.17 -1.59 -17.45
C SER A 173 11.71 -1.78 -17.03
N TYR A 174 11.32 -2.96 -16.53
CA TYR A 174 9.96 -3.19 -16.03
C TYR A 174 9.75 -2.64 -14.62
N TRP A 175 10.78 -2.50 -13.79
CA TRP A 175 10.58 -2.14 -12.39
C TRP A 175 10.26 -0.64 -12.20
N LEU A 176 9.02 -0.39 -11.79
CA LEU A 176 8.48 0.90 -11.39
C LEU A 176 8.55 1.09 -9.88
N THR A 177 8.79 2.32 -9.44
CA THR A 177 8.66 2.73 -8.02
C THR A 177 8.42 4.24 -7.93
N SER A 178 8.47 4.85 -6.74
CA SER A 178 8.45 6.31 -6.60
C SER A 178 9.28 6.78 -5.42
N PHE A 179 10.22 7.68 -5.70
CA PHE A 179 11.14 8.29 -4.74
C PHE A 179 10.60 9.59 -4.12
N ASP A 180 9.28 9.81 -4.21
CA ASP A 180 8.60 10.97 -3.65
C ASP A 180 7.15 10.57 -3.32
N ILE A 181 6.95 9.76 -2.29
CA ILE A 181 5.61 9.45 -1.76
C ILE A 181 5.40 10.27 -0.47
N LYS A 182 4.27 10.99 -0.42
CA LYS A 182 3.93 11.94 0.64
C LYS A 182 2.74 11.44 1.47
N GLU A 183 2.51 12.05 2.63
CA GLU A 183 1.29 11.78 3.42
C GLU A 183 0.05 12.13 2.61
N GLY A 184 -0.85 11.16 2.49
CA GLY A 184 -2.07 11.25 1.70
C GLY A 184 -2.00 10.59 0.33
N ASP A 185 -0.80 10.23 -0.12
CA ASP A 185 -0.60 9.45 -1.34
C ASP A 185 -0.81 7.95 -1.09
N PHE A 186 -1.18 7.20 -2.13
CA PHE A 186 -1.11 5.75 -2.14
C PHE A 186 -0.83 5.19 -3.54
N ILE A 187 -0.26 3.99 -3.59
CA ILE A 187 -0.08 3.24 -4.85
C ILE A 187 -1.33 2.38 -5.06
N LEU A 188 -2.03 2.59 -6.17
CA LEU A 188 -3.04 1.66 -6.68
C LEU A 188 -2.36 0.69 -7.66
N PHE A 189 -2.62 -0.61 -7.54
CA PHE A 189 -2.14 -1.60 -8.50
C PHE A 189 -3.12 -2.76 -8.69
N HIS A 190 -3.03 -3.45 -9.84
CA HIS A 190 -3.86 -4.59 -10.18
C HIS A 190 -3.46 -5.82 -9.34
N ASN A 191 -4.42 -6.67 -8.94
CA ASN A 191 -4.14 -7.89 -8.16
C ASN A 191 -3.23 -8.93 -8.87
N LYS A 192 -3.01 -8.81 -10.19
CA LYS A 192 -2.06 -9.61 -10.98
C LYS A 192 -0.71 -8.88 -11.22
N THR A 193 -0.46 -7.72 -10.60
CA THR A 193 0.82 -7.02 -10.75
C THR A 193 1.86 -7.63 -9.83
N LEU A 194 2.94 -8.20 -10.40
CA LEU A 194 4.09 -8.66 -9.61
C LEU A 194 4.74 -7.46 -8.92
N HIS A 195 5.06 -7.60 -7.65
CA HIS A 195 5.62 -6.54 -6.83
C HIS A 195 6.51 -7.12 -5.73
N GLY A 196 7.41 -6.29 -5.20
CA GLY A 196 8.31 -6.66 -4.11
C GLY A 196 8.73 -5.43 -3.32
N SER A 197 9.43 -5.63 -2.21
CA SER A 197 10.15 -4.53 -1.53
C SER A 197 11.63 -4.60 -1.88
N LEU A 198 12.26 -3.45 -2.12
CA LEU A 198 13.71 -3.37 -1.98
C LEU A 198 14.10 -3.52 -0.50
N ILE A 199 15.34 -3.96 -0.25
CA ILE A 199 15.89 -4.05 1.10
C ILE A 199 16.03 -2.63 1.67
N ASN A 200 15.60 -2.42 2.91
CA ASN A 200 15.87 -1.19 3.65
C ASN A 200 17.33 -1.21 4.13
N GLN A 201 18.13 -0.31 3.61
CA GLN A 201 19.55 -0.10 3.92
C GLN A 201 19.75 1.00 4.98
N THR A 202 18.66 1.59 5.50
CA THR A 202 18.72 2.65 6.51
C THR A 202 18.46 2.08 7.92
N GLN A 203 19.10 2.66 8.93
CA GLN A 203 18.89 2.33 10.34
C GLN A 203 17.53 2.82 10.89
N LYS A 204 16.49 2.98 10.07
CA LYS A 204 15.14 3.43 10.49
C LYS A 204 14.04 2.55 9.91
N TYR A 205 12.99 2.27 10.67
CA TYR A 205 11.87 1.45 10.18
C TYR A 205 11.03 2.14 9.10
N ARG A 206 10.99 1.54 7.91
CA ARG A 206 10.06 1.89 6.83
C ARG A 206 8.64 1.35 7.12
N ILE A 207 7.84 2.09 7.89
CA ILE A 207 6.45 1.71 8.21
C ILE A 207 5.58 1.70 6.94
N SER A 208 5.03 0.53 6.63
CA SER A 208 4.44 0.20 5.33
C SER A 208 3.76 -1.18 5.34
N VAL A 209 2.49 -1.28 4.91
CA VAL A 209 1.65 -2.51 4.77
C VAL A 209 0.49 -2.08 3.75
N ASP A 210 -0.27 -2.86 2.93
CA ASP A 210 -1.23 -2.38 1.86
C ASP A 210 -2.73 -2.88 1.81
N THR A 211 -3.77 -2.03 1.65
CA THR A 211 -5.20 -2.48 1.67
C THR A 211 -5.76 -2.99 0.32
N ARG A 212 -6.75 -3.89 0.35
CA ARG A 212 -7.26 -4.69 -0.80
C ARG A 212 -8.76 -4.49 -1.02
N TRP A 213 -9.13 -3.76 -2.06
CA TRP A 213 -10.52 -3.40 -2.39
C TRP A 213 -11.08 -4.15 -3.61
N THR A 214 -12.39 -4.41 -3.59
CA THR A 214 -13.15 -4.97 -4.71
C THR A 214 -14.52 -4.30 -4.83
N LYS A 215 -15.16 -4.40 -6.00
CA LYS A 215 -16.63 -4.29 -6.07
C LYS A 215 -17.25 -5.47 -5.31
N GLN A 216 -18.38 -5.22 -4.65
CA GLN A 216 -19.29 -6.34 -4.32
C GLN A 216 -19.99 -6.77 -5.62
N GLN A 217 -20.41 -8.03 -5.67
CA GLN A 217 -21.32 -8.54 -6.71
C GLN A 217 -22.78 -8.28 -6.28
#